data_AF-A0A967GRK9-F1
#
_entry.id   AF-A0A967GRK9-F1
#
_cell.length_a   1.000
_cell.length_b   1.000
_cell.length_c   1.000
_cell.angle_alpha   90.00
_cell.angle_beta   90.00
_cell.angle_gamma   90.00
#
_symmetry.space_group_name_H-M   'P 1'
#
loop_
_entity.id
_entity.type
_entity.pdbx_description
1 polymer ?
#
loop_
_entity_poly.entity_id
_entity_poly.type
_entity_poly.pdbx_seq_one_letter_code
_entity_poly.pdbx_strand_id
1 'polypeptide(L)' 'GFTFVIANTQLWKAPVAGESEKHDAWFRKSLAEARSKRRPVVVVVHYPLFVEGPDEKETYWNLPVAKRREIL' A
#
# COMPACT_ATOMS: atom_id res chain seq x y z
N GLY A 1 14.68 -15.49 -5.65
CA GLY A 1 14.90 -14.28 -4.82
C GLY A 1 13.62 -13.48 -4.72
N PHE A 2 13.42 -12.76 -3.63
CA PHE A 2 12.22 -11.96 -3.37
C PHE A 2 12.45 -10.48 -3.71
N THR A 3 11.37 -9.75 -3.96
CA THR A 3 11.37 -8.28 -3.92
C THR A 3 10.60 -7.83 -2.69
N PHE A 4 11.24 -7.05 -1.82
CA PHE A 4 10.59 -6.41 -0.68
C PHE A 4 10.22 -4.98 -1.05
N VAL A 5 8.96 -4.61 -0.86
CA VAL A 5 8.48 -3.24 -1.06
C VAL A 5 8.03 -2.70 0.29
N ILE A 6 8.76 -1.74 0.83
CA ILE A 6 8.46 -1.13 2.12
C ILE A 6 7.66 0.15 1.84
N ALA A 7 6.34 0.06 1.94
CA ALA A 7 5.45 1.18 1.61
C ALA A 7 5.17 2.04 2.84
N ASN A 8 5.28 3.35 2.69
CA ASN A 8 4.94 4.31 3.73
C ASN A 8 3.45 4.62 3.67
N THR A 9 2.67 3.75 4.31
CA THR A 9 1.21 3.83 4.35
C THR A 9 0.68 5.08 5.05
N GLN A 10 1.52 5.88 5.72
CA GLN A 10 1.09 7.18 6.25
C GLN A 10 0.67 8.14 5.13
N LEU A 11 1.32 8.07 3.97
CA LEU A 11 0.93 8.87 2.78
C LEU A 11 -0.41 8.45 2.18
N TRP A 12 -0.91 7.28 2.57
CA TRP A 12 -2.27 6.84 2.24
C TRP A 12 -3.28 7.13 3.34
N LYS A 13 -2.84 7.10 4.61
CA LYS A 13 -3.68 7.40 5.76
C LYS A 13 -3.99 8.89 5.90
N ALA A 14 -3.00 9.73 5.66
CA ALA A 14 -3.08 11.18 5.75
C ALA A 14 -2.42 11.79 4.49
N PRO A 15 -3.20 11.97 3.40
CA PRO A 15 -2.64 12.44 2.14
C PRO A 15 -1.97 13.81 2.25
N VAL A 16 -0.76 13.90 1.73
CA VAL A 16 -0.01 15.12 1.47
C VAL A 16 0.00 15.38 -0.03
N ALA A 17 -0.45 16.57 -0.45
CA ALA A 17 -0.56 16.94 -1.86
C ALA A 17 0.80 16.82 -2.57
N GLY A 18 0.82 16.15 -3.72
CA GLY A 18 2.00 15.91 -4.53
C GLY A 18 2.84 14.72 -4.08
N GLU A 19 2.97 14.48 -2.77
CA GLU A 19 3.78 13.37 -2.24
C GLU A 19 3.02 12.05 -2.22
N SER A 20 1.71 12.09 -1.96
CA SER A 20 0.88 10.88 -1.93
C SER A 20 0.72 10.26 -3.31
N GLU A 21 0.57 11.11 -4.34
CA GLU A 21 0.47 10.71 -5.74
C GLU A 21 1.79 10.14 -6.26
N LYS A 22 2.93 10.76 -5.90
CA LYS A 22 4.26 10.22 -6.19
C LYS A 22 4.46 8.86 -5.52
N HIS A 23 4.03 8.72 -4.26
CA HIS A 23 4.13 7.46 -3.54
C HIS A 23 3.30 6.36 -4.22
N ASP A 24 2.07 6.68 -4.62
CA ASP A 24 1.19 5.75 -5.32
C ASP A 24 1.78 5.31 -6.67
N ALA A 25 2.29 6.26 -7.46
CA ALA A 25 2.96 5.98 -8.72
C ALA A 25 4.23 5.12 -8.54
N TRP A 26 5.05 5.44 -7.54
CA TRP A 26 6.23 4.66 -7.18
C TRP A 26 5.86 3.23 -6.76
N PHE A 27 4.81 3.07 -5.94
CA PHE A 27 4.38 1.77 -5.45
C PHE A 27 3.93 0.88 -6.62
N ARG A 28 3.07 1.40 -7.50
CA ARG A 28 2.61 0.70 -8.72
C ARG A 28 3.77 0.30 -9.63
N LYS A 29 4.71 1.22 -9.86
CA LYS A 29 5.92 0.95 -10.66
C LYS A 29 6.77 -0.17 -10.03
N SER A 30 6.97 -0.13 -8.72
CA SER A 30 7.74 -1.14 -7.98
C SER A 30 7.14 -2.54 -8.11
N LEU A 31 5.82 -2.66 -8.04
CA LEU A 31 5.12 -3.93 -8.26
C LEU A 31 5.27 -4.42 -9.71
N ALA A 32 5.13 -3.53 -10.68
CA ALA A 32 5.28 -3.87 -12.10
C ALA A 32 6.71 -4.38 -12.44
N GLU A 33 7.74 -3.73 -11.89
CA GLU A 33 9.13 -4.16 -12.04
C GLU A 33 9.42 -5.50 -11.36
N ALA A 34 8.81 -5.77 -10.21
CA ALA A 34 8.96 -7.07 -9.56
C ALA A 34 8.29 -8.18 -10.37
N ARG A 35 7.10 -7.89 -10.94
CA ARG A 35 6.39 -8.80 -11.84
C ARG A 35 7.20 -9.11 -13.09
N SER A 36 7.82 -8.11 -13.74
CA SER A 36 8.65 -8.34 -14.94
C SER A 36 9.86 -9.23 -14.65
N LYS A 37 10.40 -9.15 -13.43
CA LYS A 37 11.50 -10.00 -12.94
C LYS A 37 11.05 -11.39 -12.46
N ARG A 38 9.74 -11.70 -12.51
CA ARG A 38 9.13 -12.95 -12.01
C ARG A 38 9.53 -13.29 -10.57
N ARG A 39 9.65 -12.26 -9.71
CA ARG A 39 9.99 -12.43 -8.29
C ARG A 39 8.73 -12.31 -7.44
N PRO A 40 8.52 -13.21 -6.45
CA PRO A 40 7.49 -13.00 -5.46
C PRO A 40 7.71 -11.67 -4.72
N VAL A 41 6.63 -10.96 -4.43
CA VAL A 41 6.66 -9.65 -3.77
C VAL A 41 6.18 -9.80 -2.33
N VAL A 42 6.94 -9.23 -1.40
CA VAL A 42 6.52 -9.06 -0.01
C VAL A 42 6.38 -7.56 0.24
N VAL A 43 5.17 -7.12 0.58
CA VAL A 43 4.91 -5.71 0.92
C VAL A 43 4.91 -5.57 2.43
N VAL A 44 5.71 -4.65 2.95
CA VAL A 44 5.81 -4.34 4.38
C VAL A 44 5.24 -2.95 4.62
N VAL A 45 4.37 -2.83 5.62
CA VAL A 45 3.60 -1.62 5.90
C VAL A 45 3.51 -1.35 7.39
N HIS A 46 3.23 -0.09 7.75
CA HIS A 46 2.96 0.31 9.14
C HIS A 46 1.47 0.27 9.47
N TYR A 47 0.64 0.98 8.68
CA TYR A 47 -0.82 0.93 8.77
C TYR A 47 -1.33 -0.24 7.92
N PRO A 48 -1.93 -1.27 8.52
CA PRO A 48 -2.47 -2.40 7.79
C PRO A 48 -3.69 -2.04 6.94
N LEU A 49 -3.99 -2.91 5.97
CA LEU A 49 -5.26 -2.86 5.23
C LEU A 49 -6.43 -3.19 6.16
N PHE A 50 -6.28 -4.19 7.02
CA PHE A 50 -7.32 -4.60 7.95
C PHE A 50 -6.71 -4.91 9.32
N VAL A 51 -7.43 -4.63 10.40
CA VAL A 51 -7.06 -5.03 11.76
C VAL A 51 -7.79 -6.30 12.17
N GLU A 52 -9.11 -6.33 11.99
CA GLU A 52 -9.98 -7.44 12.37
C GLU A 52 -10.50 -8.20 11.14
N GLY A 53 -10.99 -7.48 10.13
CA GLY A 53 -11.61 -8.12 8.96
C GLY A 53 -11.84 -7.19 7.77
N PRO A 54 -12.16 -7.75 6.59
CA PRO A 54 -12.28 -6.99 5.34
C PRO A 54 -13.44 -5.98 5.33
N ASP A 55 -14.52 -6.28 6.06
CA ASP A 55 -15.72 -5.44 6.15
C ASP A 55 -15.65 -4.40 7.28
N GLU A 56 -14.51 -4.29 7.96
CA GLU A 56 -14.35 -3.34 9.05
C GLU A 56 -14.40 -1.88 8.54
N LYS A 57 -15.01 -1.02 9.36
CA LYS A 57 -15.00 0.43 9.11
C LYS A 57 -13.58 0.98 9.22
N GLU A 58 -13.37 2.15 8.63
CA GLU A 58 -12.13 2.88 8.87
C GLU A 58 -12.02 3.25 10.37
N THR A 59 -10.84 3.01 10.94
CA THR A 59 -10.44 3.38 12.29
C THR A 59 -9.10 4.12 12.22
N TYR A 60 -8.56 4.54 13.36
CA TYR A 60 -7.21 5.13 13.40
C TYR A 60 -6.14 4.15 12.89
N TRP A 61 -6.32 2.85 13.14
CA TRP A 61 -5.28 1.84 12.95
C TRP A 61 -5.23 1.24 11.54
N ASN A 62 -6.26 1.44 10.72
CA ASN A 62 -6.33 0.88 9.37
C ASN A 62 -6.34 1.96 8.29
N LEU A 63 -6.17 1.53 7.05
CA LEU A 63 -6.21 2.42 5.90
C LEU A 63 -7.64 2.81 5.49
N PRO A 64 -7.82 3.98 4.85
CA PRO A 64 -9.12 4.38 4.33
C PRO A 64 -9.73 3.36 3.38
N VAL A 65 -11.04 3.13 3.50
CA VAL A 65 -11.78 2.12 2.69
C VAL A 65 -11.50 2.29 1.19
N ALA A 66 -11.52 3.52 0.69
CA ALA A 66 -11.29 3.82 -0.71
C ALA A 66 -9.90 3.34 -1.18
N LYS A 67 -8.86 3.60 -0.39
CA LYS A 67 -7.50 3.19 -0.72
C LYS A 67 -7.30 1.68 -0.60
N ARG A 68 -7.96 1.01 0.35
CA ARG A 68 -7.92 -0.46 0.48
C ARG A 68 -8.44 -1.15 -0.78
N ARG A 69 -9.56 -0.67 -1.33
CA ARG A 69 -10.16 -1.16 -2.58
C ARG A 69 -9.34 -0.88 -3.83
N GLU A 70 -8.48 0.14 -3.78
CA GLU A 70 -7.62 0.50 -4.90
C GLU A 70 -6.35 -0.38 -4.96
N ILE A 71 -5.85 -0.81 -3.80
CA ILE A 71 -4.63 -1.61 -3.66
C ILE A 71 -4.90 -3.11 -3.88
N LEU A 72 -6.08 -3.59 -3.50
CA LEU A 72 -6.52 -4.99 -3.65
C LEU A 72 -7.14 -5.24 -5.02
#